data_AF-A0A966BIV9-F1
#
_entry.id   AF-A0A966BIV9-F1
#
_cell.length_a   1.000
_cell.length_b   1.000
_cell.length_c   1.000
_cell.angle_alpha   90.00
_cell.angle_beta   90.00
_cell.angle_gamma   90.00
#
_symmetry.space_group_name_H-M   'P 1'
#
loop_
_entity.id
_entity.type
_entity.pdbx_description
1 polymer ?
#
loop_
_entity_poly.entity_id
_entity_poly.type
_entity_poly.pdbx_seq_one_letter_code
_entity_poly.pdbx_strand_id
1 'polypeptide(L)'
;DAHLENIIDTGEGRLGIIDFADLCHGDFARDLGTFLQQLEYRATSVKTGLRNPEENARFKKIFLGEYIKARDLVLDENLKERIKLYYDWTMLRTATYFFLKAEVETERAEALFARVRASFKSANLVI
;
A
#
# COMPACT_ATOMS: atom_id res chain seq x y z
N ASP A 1 1.40 -10.77 3.62
CA ASP A 1 2.20 -9.65 4.12
C ASP A 1 3.06 -9.06 3.00
N ALA A 2 2.41 -8.41 2.05
CA ALA A 2 3.08 -7.90 0.85
C ALA A 2 3.58 -6.46 1.11
N HIS A 3 4.85 -6.34 1.51
CA HIS A 3 5.53 -5.05 1.68
C HIS A 3 6.98 -5.12 1.21
N LEU A 4 7.59 -3.96 0.96
CA LEU A 4 8.92 -3.85 0.33
C LEU A 4 10.03 -4.64 1.05
N GLU A 5 10.01 -4.78 2.37
CA GLU A 5 11.04 -5.53 3.10
C GLU A 5 11.01 -7.04 2.84
N ASN A 6 9.89 -7.55 2.32
CA ASN A 6 9.74 -8.95 1.92
C ASN A 6 10.09 -9.16 0.45
N ILE A 7 10.59 -8.13 -0.23
CA ILE A 7 11.12 -8.20 -1.60
C ILE A 7 12.64 -8.02 -1.52
N ILE A 8 13.38 -9.02 -2.00
CA ILE A 8 14.84 -9.03 -2.00
C ILE A 8 15.39 -9.01 -3.42
N ASP A 9 16.47 -8.26 -3.62
CA ASP A 9 17.27 -8.35 -4.84
C ASP A 9 18.09 -9.66 -4.81
N THR A 10 17.94 -10.47 -5.86
CA THR A 10 18.63 -11.77 -5.99
C THR A 10 19.65 -11.77 -7.15
N GLY A 11 19.96 -10.58 -7.67
CA GLY A 11 20.90 -10.35 -8.76
C GLY A 11 20.19 -9.82 -10.02
N GLU A 12 20.97 -9.64 -11.09
CA GLU A 12 20.55 -8.93 -12.29
C GLU A 12 19.21 -9.43 -12.85
N GLY A 13 18.22 -8.54 -12.89
CA GLY A 13 16.88 -8.81 -13.41
C GLY A 13 16.02 -9.76 -12.57
N ARG A 14 16.42 -10.08 -11.33
CA ARG A 14 15.73 -11.09 -10.50
C ARG A 14 15.41 -10.55 -9.11
N LEU A 15 14.12 -10.57 -8.79
CA LEU A 15 13.61 -10.28 -7.46
C LEU A 15 13.07 -11.56 -6.83
N GLY A 16 13.34 -11.72 -5.54
CA GLY A 16 12.74 -12.75 -4.70
C GLY A 16 11.68 -12.15 -3.80
N ILE A 17 10.62 -12.92 -3.52
CA ILE A 17 9.67 -12.63 -2.45
C ILE A 17 9.93 -13.64 -1.34
N ILE A 18 10.02 -13.16 -0.11
CA ILE A 18 10.27 -13.96 1.08
C ILE A 18 9.16 -13.78 2.11
N ASP A 19 9.28 -14.49 3.23
CA ASP A 19 8.38 -14.44 4.38
C ASP A 19 6.90 -14.74 4.03
N PHE A 20 6.64 -16.03 3.78
CA PHE A 20 5.30 -16.54 3.46
C PHE A 20 4.53 -17.02 4.70
N ALA A 21 4.94 -16.63 5.92
CA ALA A 21 4.30 -17.09 7.15
C ALA A 21 2.79 -16.78 7.18
N ASP A 22 2.40 -15.65 6.61
CA ASP A 22 1.01 -15.19 6.52
C ASP A 22 0.34 -15.49 5.15
N LEU A 23 0.92 -16.37 4.33
CA LEU A 23 0.34 -16.71 3.03
C LEU A 23 -0.96 -17.52 3.23
N CYS A 24 -2.05 -17.02 2.65
CA CYS A 24 -3.34 -17.71 2.67
C CYS A 24 -4.12 -17.50 1.37
N HIS A 25 -5.13 -18.33 1.14
CA HIS A 25 -6.08 -18.10 0.06
C HIS A 25 -6.91 -16.86 0.37
N GLY A 26 -7.03 -15.96 -0.61
CA GLY A 26 -7.79 -14.74 -0.45
C GLY A 26 -7.98 -13.99 -1.76
N ASP A 27 -8.67 -12.87 -1.66
CA ASP A 27 -8.82 -11.91 -2.75
C ASP A 27 -7.45 -11.29 -3.10
N PHE A 28 -6.97 -11.48 -4.33
CA PHE A 28 -5.69 -10.92 -4.79
C PHE A 28 -5.63 -9.39 -4.74
N ALA A 29 -6.77 -8.70 -4.81
CA ALA A 29 -6.82 -7.24 -4.68
C ALA A 29 -6.39 -6.78 -3.28
N ARG A 30 -6.42 -7.67 -2.29
CA ARG A 30 -5.88 -7.43 -0.95
C ARG A 30 -4.39 -7.16 -0.98
N ASP A 31 -3.64 -7.99 -1.70
CA ASP A 31 -2.18 -7.81 -1.82
C ASP A 31 -1.86 -6.54 -2.58
N LEU A 32 -2.62 -6.22 -3.64
CA LEU A 32 -2.46 -4.95 -4.38
C LEU A 32 -2.72 -3.73 -3.51
N GLY A 33 -3.87 -3.67 -2.82
CA GLY A 33 -4.23 -2.53 -1.98
C GLY A 33 -3.26 -2.35 -0.81
N THR A 34 -2.87 -3.46 -0.17
CA THR A 34 -1.88 -3.45 0.93
C THR A 34 -0.52 -2.96 0.44
N PHE A 35 -0.02 -3.50 -0.67
CA PHE A 35 1.30 -3.13 -1.20
C PHE A 35 1.36 -1.68 -1.65
N LEU A 36 0.32 -1.16 -2.31
CA LEU A 36 0.22 0.25 -2.68
C LEU A 36 0.27 1.18 -1.45
N GLN A 37 -0.40 0.80 -0.36
CA GLN A 37 -0.37 1.57 0.88
C GLN A 37 1.02 1.54 1.54
N GLN A 38 1.69 0.39 1.51
CA GLN A 38 3.03 0.23 2.06
C GLN A 38 4.10 0.97 1.23
N LEU A 39 3.98 0.96 -0.11
CA LEU A 39 4.76 1.80 -1.01
C LEU A 39 4.63 3.27 -0.60
N GLU A 40 3.40 3.71 -0.37
CA GLU A 40 3.14 5.09 -0.01
C GLU A 40 3.73 5.47 1.36
N TYR A 41 3.55 4.60 2.36
CA TYR A 41 4.10 4.79 3.69
C TYR A 41 5.63 4.91 3.66
N ARG A 42 6.31 4.07 2.87
CA ARG A 42 7.76 4.08 2.76
C ARG A 42 8.26 5.30 2.01
N ALA A 43 7.60 5.68 0.92
CA ALA A 43 7.94 6.88 0.16
C ALA A 43 7.52 8.21 0.84
N THR A 44 6.96 8.15 2.06
CA THR A 44 6.70 9.33 2.90
C THR A 44 7.41 9.25 4.26
N SER A 45 8.14 8.16 4.53
CA SER A 45 8.85 7.98 5.80
C SER A 45 10.15 8.79 5.82
N VAL A 46 10.46 9.40 6.97
CA VAL A 46 11.70 10.19 7.17
C VAL A 46 12.97 9.37 6.90
N LYS A 47 12.92 8.04 7.05
CA LYS A 47 14.06 7.14 6.89
C LYS A 47 14.50 6.93 5.44
N THR A 48 13.62 7.11 4.46
CA THR A 48 13.92 6.83 3.04
C THR A 48 14.28 8.10 2.25
N GLY A 49 14.09 9.30 2.83
CA GLY A 49 14.38 10.59 2.17
C GLY A 49 13.44 10.96 1.01
N LEU A 50 12.65 10.00 0.53
CA LEU A 50 11.56 10.22 -0.42
C LEU A 50 10.45 10.95 0.34
N ARG A 51 10.23 12.21 0.00
CA ARG A 51 9.16 13.05 0.55
C ARG A 51 8.27 13.63 -0.55
N ASN A 52 8.47 13.24 -1.80
CA ASN A 52 7.74 13.80 -2.93
C ASN A 52 6.45 13.01 -3.20
N PRO A 53 5.26 13.62 -2.98
CA PRO A 53 3.98 12.98 -3.29
C PRO A 53 3.83 12.60 -4.78
N GLU A 54 4.48 13.33 -5.69
CA GLU A 54 4.43 13.04 -7.13
C GLU A 54 5.17 11.76 -7.49
N GLU A 55 6.34 11.53 -6.88
CA GLU A 55 7.11 10.29 -7.08
C GLU A 55 6.36 9.08 -6.53
N ASN A 56 5.68 9.26 -5.40
CA ASN A 56 4.85 8.24 -4.78
C ASN A 56 3.69 7.82 -5.70
N ALA A 57 2.95 8.79 -6.23
CA ALA A 57 1.91 8.54 -7.21
C ALA A 57 2.47 7.86 -8.46
N ARG A 58 3.64 8.30 -8.94
CA ARG A 58 4.34 7.67 -10.07
C ARG A 58 4.67 6.20 -9.81
N PHE A 59 5.22 5.84 -8.65
CA PHE A 59 5.56 4.45 -8.32
C PHE A 59 4.32 3.56 -8.20
N LYS A 60 3.26 4.05 -7.54
CA LYS A 60 1.98 3.34 -7.45
C LYS A 60 1.40 3.05 -8.85
N LYS A 61 1.43 4.05 -9.73
CA LYS A 61 0.96 3.92 -11.12
C LYS A 61 1.79 2.92 -11.93
N ILE A 62 3.12 2.97 -11.82
CA ILE A 62 4.01 2.02 -12.51
C ILE A 62 3.72 0.59 -12.03
N PHE A 63 3.71 0.37 -10.71
CA PHE A 63 3.47 -0.96 -10.15
C PHE A 63 2.12 -1.53 -10.58
N LEU A 64 1.04 -0.77 -10.39
CA LEU A 64 -0.30 -1.26 -10.73
C LEU A 64 -0.44 -1.48 -12.23
N GLY A 65 0.09 -0.57 -13.07
CA GLY A 65 0.06 -0.71 -14.51
C GLY A 65 0.77 -1.97 -15.00
N GLU A 66 1.98 -2.22 -14.52
CA GLU A 66 2.73 -3.43 -14.89
C GLU A 66 2.09 -4.71 -14.34
N TYR A 67 1.51 -4.69 -13.14
CA TYR A 67 0.81 -5.84 -12.59
C TYR A 67 -0.41 -6.22 -13.44
N ILE A 68 -1.25 -5.23 -13.77
CA ILE A 68 -2.45 -5.42 -14.58
C ILE A 68 -2.07 -5.97 -15.96
N LYS A 69 -1.03 -5.41 -16.59
CA LYS A 69 -0.51 -5.87 -17.88
C LYS A 69 0.05 -7.29 -17.80
N ALA A 70 0.89 -7.60 -16.81
CA ALA A 70 1.51 -8.91 -16.68
C ALA A 70 0.51 -10.03 -16.37
N ARG A 71 -0.63 -9.68 -15.78
CA ARG A 71 -1.71 -10.61 -15.43
C ARG A 71 -2.86 -10.66 -16.45
N ASP A 72 -2.76 -9.86 -17.52
CA ASP A 72 -3.82 -9.68 -18.52
C ASP A 72 -5.19 -9.36 -17.89
N LEU A 73 -5.18 -8.44 -16.92
CA LEU A 73 -6.38 -8.01 -16.21
C LEU A 73 -6.94 -6.71 -16.81
N VAL A 74 -8.21 -6.45 -16.54
CA VAL A 74 -8.84 -5.15 -16.78
C VAL A 74 -9.04 -4.47 -15.44
N LEU A 75 -8.54 -3.24 -15.31
CA LEU A 75 -8.78 -2.41 -14.12
C LEU A 75 -10.17 -1.76 -14.20
N ASP A 76 -11.20 -2.59 -14.05
CA ASP A 76 -12.60 -2.15 -14.00
C ASP A 76 -12.95 -1.49 -12.66
N GLU A 77 -14.17 -0.95 -12.55
CA GLU A 77 -14.62 -0.28 -11.31
C GLU A 77 -14.68 -1.23 -10.12
N ASN A 78 -15.05 -2.50 -10.33
CA ASN A 78 -15.09 -3.48 -9.23
C ASN A 78 -13.69 -3.73 -8.64
N LEU A 79 -12.69 -3.91 -9.49
CA LEU A 79 -11.31 -4.11 -9.06
C LEU A 79 -10.75 -2.85 -8.40
N LYS A 80 -11.04 -1.66 -8.93
CA LYS A 80 -10.65 -0.38 -8.31
C LYS A 80 -11.23 -0.24 -6.90
N GLU A 81 -12.52 -0.54 -6.72
CA GLU A 81 -13.20 -0.47 -5.43
C GLU A 81 -12.60 -1.45 -4.42
N ARG A 82 -12.31 -2.69 -4.84
CA ARG A 82 -11.66 -3.69 -3.97
C ARG A 82 -10.26 -3.26 -3.57
N ILE A 83 -9.44 -2.81 -4.51
CA ILE A 83 -8.09 -2.28 -4.22
C ILE A 83 -8.18 -1.12 -3.24
N LYS A 84 -9.13 -0.19 -3.45
CA LYS A 84 -9.39 0.94 -2.54
C LYS A 84 -9.72 0.47 -1.13
N LEU A 85 -10.63 -0.48 -1.01
CA LEU A 85 -11.09 -1.00 0.27
C LEU A 85 -9.91 -1.57 1.06
N TYR A 86 -9.07 -2.39 0.44
CA TYR A 86 -7.91 -2.98 1.10
C TYR A 86 -6.80 -1.97 1.39
N TYR A 87 -6.63 -0.97 0.53
CA TYR A 87 -5.74 0.16 0.78
C TYR A 87 -6.16 0.93 2.05
N ASP A 88 -7.43 1.34 2.11
CA ASP A 88 -8.00 2.08 3.24
C ASP A 88 -7.96 1.24 4.53
N TRP A 89 -8.26 -0.05 4.43
CA TRP A 89 -8.14 -0.99 5.55
C TRP A 89 -6.70 -1.07 6.09
N THR A 90 -5.72 -1.16 5.20
CA THR A 90 -4.30 -1.20 5.59
C THR A 90 -3.86 0.13 6.23
N MET A 91 -4.34 1.25 5.69
CA MET A 91 -4.10 2.58 6.26
C MET A 91 -4.68 2.69 7.67
N LEU A 92 -5.90 2.21 7.90
CA LEU A 92 -6.53 2.18 9.21
C LEU A 92 -5.73 1.32 10.19
N ARG A 93 -5.37 0.09 9.80
CA ARG A 93 -4.55 -0.80 10.63
C ARG A 93 -3.21 -0.15 11.02
N THR A 94 -2.58 0.54 10.08
CA THR A 94 -1.32 1.27 10.31
C THR A 94 -1.51 2.44 11.28
N ALA A 95 -2.61 3.19 11.15
CA ALA A 95 -2.95 4.26 12.08
C ALA A 95 -3.18 3.74 13.51
N THR A 96 -3.94 2.65 13.63
CA THR A 96 -4.17 1.97 14.93
C THR A 96 -2.85 1.49 15.54
N TYR A 97 -1.94 0.92 14.76
CA TYR A 97 -0.63 0.52 15.24
C TYR A 97 0.16 1.69 15.85
N PHE A 98 0.16 2.87 15.21
CA PHE A 98 0.84 4.05 15.78
C PHE A 98 0.25 4.58 17.08
N PHE A 99 -1.04 4.34 17.31
CA PHE A 99 -1.68 4.65 18.60
C PHE A 99 -1.32 3.65 19.70
N LEU A 100 -1.11 2.38 19.36
CA LEU A 100 -0.97 1.30 20.34
C LEU A 100 0.48 0.93 20.66
N LYS A 101 1.45 1.36 19.85
CA LYS A 101 2.86 1.06 20.09
C LYS A 101 3.39 1.80 21.33
N ALA A 102 4.42 1.23 21.97
CA ALA A 102 4.95 1.70 23.26
C ALA A 102 5.35 3.18 23.29
N GLU A 103 5.92 3.68 22.18
CA GLU A 103 6.14 5.12 21.96
C GLU A 103 5.03 5.64 21.02
N VAL A 104 3.96 6.18 21.60
CA VAL A 104 2.81 6.64 20.84
C VAL A 104 3.23 7.75 19.86
N GLU A 105 2.93 7.57 18.56
CA GLU A 105 3.17 8.58 17.52
C GLU A 105 1.85 9.27 17.13
N THR A 106 1.26 10.01 18.08
CA THR A 106 -0.10 10.60 17.99
C THR A 106 -0.31 11.41 16.70
N GLU A 107 0.63 12.28 16.32
CA GLU A 107 0.50 13.15 15.14
C GLU A 107 0.36 12.36 13.84
N ARG A 108 1.18 11.32 13.64
CA ARG A 108 1.09 10.46 12.45
C ARG A 108 -0.18 9.64 12.44
N ALA A 109 -0.59 9.16 13.62
CA ALA A 109 -1.81 8.39 13.76
C ALA A 109 -3.05 9.24 13.43
N GLU A 110 -3.13 10.47 13.93
CA GLU A 110 -4.20 11.43 13.62
C GLU A 110 -4.23 11.80 12.13
N ALA A 111 -3.07 12.06 11.52
CA ALA A 111 -2.98 12.36 10.09
C ALA A 111 -3.53 11.21 9.23
N LEU A 112 -3.20 9.96 9.57
CA LEU A 112 -3.75 8.79 8.87
C LEU A 112 -5.26 8.63 9.10
N PHE A 113 -5.76 8.83 10.32
CA PHE A 113 -7.20 8.78 10.58
C PHE A 113 -7.98 9.86 9.83
N ALA A 114 -7.43 11.06 9.68
CA ALA A 114 -8.04 12.11 8.89
C ALA A 114 -8.16 11.69 7.41
N ARG A 115 -7.12 11.05 6.86
CA ARG A 115 -7.12 10.51 5.49
C ARG A 115 -8.10 9.36 5.30
N VAL A 116 -8.17 8.41 6.23
CA VAL A 116 -9.17 7.34 6.24
C VAL A 116 -10.58 7.94 6.22
N ARG A 117 -10.86 8.92 7.11
CA ARG A 117 -12.16 9.60 7.16
C ARG A 117 -12.50 10.34 5.88
N ALA A 118 -11.53 11.02 5.26
CA ALA A 118 -11.73 11.68 3.97
C ALA A 118 -12.02 10.67 2.87
N SER A 119 -11.27 9.55 2.82
CA SER A 119 -11.43 8.47 1.84
C SER A 119 -12.81 7.82 1.90
N PHE A 120 -13.42 7.72 3.08
CA PHE A 120 -14.81 7.26 3.22
C PHE A 120 -15.87 8.30 2.80
N LYS A 121 -15.51 9.59 2.76
CA LYS A 121 -16.40 10.67 2.32
C LYS A 121 -16.28 10.97 0.82
N SER A 122 -15.13 10.69 0.20
CA SER A 122 -14.88 10.89 -1.23
C SER A 122 -15.00 9.56 -1.98
N ALA A 123 -15.94 9.46 -2.92
CA ALA A 123 -16.12 8.28 -3.79
C ALA A 123 -14.95 8.05 -4.77
N ASN A 124 -14.03 9.01 -4.91
CA ASN A 124 -12.98 8.95 -5.92
C ASN A 124 -11.63 8.55 -5.34
N LEU A 125 -11.06 7.58 -6.02
CA LEU A 125 -9.71 7.10 -5.84
C LEU A 125 -8.70 8.12 -6.40
N VAL A 126 -7.65 8.43 -5.63
CA VAL A 126 -6.40 8.93 -6.20
C VAL A 126 -5.40 7.78 -6.12
N ILE A 127 -5.53 6.81 -7.05
CA ILE A 127 -4.43 5.90 -7.40
C ILE A 127 -3.65 6.51 -8.55
#